data_AF-A0A016U2B3-F1
#
_entry.id   AF-A0A016U2B3-F1
#
_cell.length_a   1.000
_cell.length_b   1.000
_cell.length_c   1.000
_cell.angle_alpha   90.00
_cell.angle_beta   90.00
_cell.angle_gamma   90.00
#
_symmetry.space_group_name_H-M   'P 1'
#
loop_
_entity.id
_entity.type
_entity.pdbx_description
1 polymer ?
#
loop_
_entity_poly.entity_id
_entity_poly.type
_entity_poly.pdbx_seq_one_letter_code
_entity_poly.pdbx_strand_id
1 'polypeptide(L)'
;MRRYYLVFLLIGSSLAVLIKNKSCVNGELDGERCFCKDGWTGAMCHRRMNCDGYERHTNGSCIECAEGWIGPDCDAIDCNGHGAPNYDLTSCKCEKPYSGQFCETFVTKDIYSYYNNIVSQTGALGVLSCIPLLLIYARECFQLGCDILILQNMFPVCDRFAKRRQRERVEKHLTGTMITHPEKSVNREVVDSLLHGEEQ
;
A
#
# COMPACT_ATOMS: atom_id res chain seq x y z
N MET A 1 14.12 1.62 59.75
CA MET A 1 14.37 0.17 59.55
C MET A 1 13.21 -0.54 58.83
N ARG A 2 11.99 -0.59 59.38
CA ARG A 2 10.85 -1.34 58.81
C ARG A 2 10.37 -0.87 57.41
N ARG A 3 10.45 0.44 57.13
CA ARG A 3 10.09 1.01 55.80
C ARG A 3 11.04 0.57 54.68
N TYR A 4 12.34 0.46 54.93
CA TYR A 4 13.31 0.01 53.94
C TYR A 4 13.13 -1.48 53.60
N TYR A 5 12.77 -2.30 54.60
CA TYR A 5 12.51 -3.72 54.41
C TYR A 5 11.32 -4.00 53.48
N LEU A 6 10.25 -3.20 53.59
CA LEU A 6 9.09 -3.27 52.70
C LEU A 6 9.44 -2.86 51.26
N VAL A 7 10.28 -1.83 51.08
CA VAL A 7 10.75 -1.41 49.76
C VAL A 7 11.64 -2.48 49.12
N PHE A 8 12.55 -3.10 49.88
CA PHE A 8 13.36 -4.22 49.38
C PHE A 8 12.53 -5.45 48.99
N LEU A 9 11.46 -5.76 49.74
CA LEU A 9 10.53 -6.84 49.39
C LEU A 9 9.73 -6.55 48.11
N LEU A 10 9.30 -5.29 47.91
CA LEU A 10 8.59 -4.86 46.70
C LEU A 10 9.51 -4.84 45.46
N ILE A 11 10.78 -4.44 45.61
CA ILE A 11 11.77 -4.47 44.54
C ILE A 11 12.18 -5.91 44.19
N GLY A 12 12.34 -6.79 45.19
CA GLY A 12 12.64 -8.21 44.97
C GLY A 12 11.50 -8.96 44.27
N SER A 13 10.25 -8.69 44.63
CA SER A 13 9.08 -9.30 43.99
C SER A 13 8.86 -8.79 42.56
N SER A 14 9.17 -7.53 42.25
CA SER A 14 9.11 -7.01 40.88
C SER A 14 10.24 -7.56 39.98
N LEU A 15 11.44 -7.80 40.50
CA LEU A 15 12.51 -8.50 39.78
C LEU A 15 12.14 -9.96 39.46
N ALA A 16 11.45 -10.65 40.37
CA ALA A 16 10.98 -12.01 40.12
C ALA A 16 9.87 -12.09 39.04
N VAL A 17 9.04 -11.06 38.91
CA VAL A 17 8.00 -10.96 37.85
C VAL A 17 8.60 -10.59 36.48
N LEU A 18 9.77 -9.95 36.45
CA LEU A 18 10.51 -9.60 35.24
C LEU A 18 11.39 -10.74 34.70
N ILE A 19 11.41 -11.90 35.36
CA ILE A 19 11.84 -13.16 34.74
C ILE A 19 10.75 -13.53 33.75
N LYS A 20 10.74 -12.81 32.62
CA LYS A 20 9.94 -13.10 31.43
C LYS A 20 10.29 -14.52 31.06
N ASN A 21 9.41 -15.44 31.41
CA ASN A 21 9.53 -16.85 31.11
C ASN A 21 9.77 -16.93 29.60
N LYS A 22 11.01 -17.25 29.19
CA LYS A 22 11.35 -17.41 27.77
C LYS A 22 10.77 -18.74 27.32
N SER A 23 9.44 -18.78 27.22
CA SER A 23 8.74 -19.97 26.77
C SER A 23 9.00 -20.12 25.28
N CYS A 24 9.68 -21.20 24.91
CA CYS A 24 9.74 -21.65 23.53
C CYS A 24 8.31 -21.97 23.10
N VAL A 25 7.80 -21.30 22.05
CA VAL A 25 6.39 -21.46 21.65
C VAL A 25 6.19 -22.83 20.99
N ASN A 26 7.04 -23.15 20.00
CA ASN A 26 6.99 -24.39 19.24
C ASN A 26 8.32 -25.15 19.33
N GLY A 27 8.78 -25.40 20.56
CA GLY A 27 10.06 -26.04 20.79
C GLY A 27 10.21 -26.54 22.22
N GLU A 28 11.33 -27.19 22.47
CA GLU A 28 11.73 -27.64 23.79
C GLU A 28 12.85 -26.73 24.30
N LEU A 29 12.77 -26.38 25.58
CA LEU A 29 13.79 -25.58 26.23
C LEU A 29 14.87 -26.53 26.76
N ASP A 30 16.10 -26.36 26.29
CA ASP A 30 17.26 -27.05 26.82
C ASP A 30 18.30 -26.01 27.26
N GLY A 31 18.42 -25.86 28.58
CA GLY A 31 19.17 -24.79 29.22
C GLY A 31 18.59 -23.40 28.91
N GLU A 32 19.36 -22.55 28.23
CA GLU A 32 18.98 -21.17 27.87
C GLU A 32 18.55 -21.00 26.41
N ARG A 33 18.57 -22.08 25.61
CA ARG A 33 18.24 -22.05 24.18
C ARG A 33 17.00 -22.87 23.89
N CYS A 34 16.19 -22.39 22.95
CA CYS A 34 15.06 -23.15 22.41
C CYS A 34 15.51 -24.02 21.24
N PHE A 35 15.18 -25.31 21.30
CA PHE A 35 15.27 -26.22 20.17
C PHE A 35 13.90 -26.30 19.51
N CYS A 36 13.81 -25.79 18.28
CA CYS A 36 12.54 -25.72 17.56
C CYS A 36 12.16 -27.06 16.97
N LYS A 37 10.85 -27.34 16.95
CA LYS A 37 10.29 -28.47 16.22
C LYS A 37 10.41 -28.22 14.71
N ASP A 38 10.39 -29.29 13.93
CA ASP A 38 10.47 -29.21 12.47
C ASP A 38 9.43 -28.24 11.90
N GLY A 39 9.89 -27.35 11.02
CA GLY A 39 9.06 -26.30 10.40
C GLY A 39 8.94 -25.01 11.22
N TRP A 40 9.68 -24.86 12.32
CA TRP A 40 9.71 -23.64 13.13
C TRP A 40 11.14 -23.11 13.31
N THR A 41 11.30 -21.79 13.34
CA THR A 41 12.58 -21.10 13.51
C THR A 41 12.46 -19.86 14.42
N GLY A 42 13.59 -19.20 14.66
CA GLY A 42 13.76 -18.03 15.52
C GLY A 42 14.11 -18.39 16.96
N ALA A 43 14.64 -17.41 17.70
CA ALA A 43 15.18 -17.61 19.05
C ALA A 43 14.17 -18.20 20.07
N MET A 44 12.87 -18.08 19.79
CA MET A 44 11.78 -18.61 20.63
C MET A 44 10.84 -19.54 19.86
N CYS A 45 11.24 -20.01 18.67
CA CYS A 45 10.43 -20.87 17.80
C CYS A 45 9.04 -20.30 17.48
N HIS A 46 8.96 -18.99 17.28
CA HIS A 46 7.72 -18.27 17.02
C HIS A 46 7.48 -18.06 15.52
N ARG A 47 8.51 -18.23 14.68
CA ARG A 47 8.41 -18.04 13.23
C ARG A 47 8.24 -19.39 12.54
N ARG A 48 7.29 -19.47 11.62
CA ARG A 48 7.03 -20.68 10.84
C ARG A 48 7.88 -20.64 9.56
N MET A 49 8.48 -21.77 9.22
CA MET A 49 9.20 -21.94 7.96
C MET A 49 8.21 -22.27 6.84
N ASN A 50 8.27 -21.56 5.73
CA ASN A 50 7.42 -21.78 4.55
C ASN A 50 8.25 -22.33 3.40
N CYS A 51 8.70 -23.57 3.55
CA CYS A 51 9.45 -24.24 2.51
C CYS A 51 8.52 -24.79 1.41
N ASP A 52 9.04 -24.89 0.18
CA ASP A 52 8.38 -25.62 -0.89
C ASP A 52 8.65 -27.13 -0.72
N GLY A 53 7.59 -27.89 -0.43
CA GLY A 53 7.69 -29.32 -0.14
C GLY A 53 8.28 -29.71 1.23
N TYR A 54 8.57 -31.01 1.37
CA TYR A 54 9.02 -31.63 2.62
C TYR A 54 10.53 -31.85 2.71
N GLU A 55 11.26 -31.69 1.60
CA GLU A 55 12.70 -31.92 1.57
C GLU A 55 13.44 -30.80 2.30
N ARG A 56 14.50 -31.17 3.05
CA ARG A 56 15.28 -30.25 3.88
C ARG A 56 16.76 -30.52 3.69
N HIS A 57 17.57 -29.48 3.86
CA HIS A 57 19.01 -29.62 3.97
C HIS A 57 19.37 -30.39 5.26
N THR A 58 20.60 -30.88 5.35
CA THR A 58 21.09 -31.66 6.51
C THR A 58 21.15 -30.86 7.81
N ASN A 59 21.14 -29.53 7.71
CA ASN A 59 21.05 -28.59 8.83
C ASN A 59 19.59 -28.33 9.29
N GLY A 60 18.59 -28.88 8.60
CA GLY A 60 17.16 -28.65 8.85
C GLY A 60 16.56 -27.44 8.12
N SER A 61 17.34 -26.67 7.35
CA SER A 61 16.82 -25.52 6.58
C SER A 61 16.08 -25.99 5.31
N CYS A 62 15.23 -25.12 4.77
CA CYS A 62 14.52 -25.40 3.52
C CYS A 62 15.51 -25.52 2.34
N ILE A 63 15.24 -26.43 1.39
CA ILE A 63 15.97 -26.46 0.11
C ILE A 63 15.50 -25.30 -0.78
N GLU A 64 14.19 -25.13 -0.86
CA GLU A 64 13.54 -24.08 -1.63
C GLU A 64 12.39 -23.47 -0.80
N CYS A 65 12.14 -22.18 -1.00
CA CYS A 65 11.05 -21.46 -0.32
C CYS A 65 9.78 -21.53 -1.15
N ALA A 66 8.63 -21.58 -0.46
CA ALA A 66 7.34 -21.42 -1.13
C ALA A 66 7.23 -20.02 -1.76
N GLU A 67 6.41 -19.89 -2.81
CA GLU A 67 6.20 -18.62 -3.50
C GLU A 67 5.85 -17.48 -2.52
N GLY A 68 6.54 -16.35 -2.67
CA GLY A 68 6.37 -15.19 -1.79
C GLY A 68 7.10 -15.25 -0.45
N TRP A 69 7.99 -16.24 -0.23
CA TRP A 69 8.83 -16.33 0.95
C TRP A 69 10.31 -16.34 0.60
N ILE A 70 11.11 -15.72 1.47
CA ILE A 70 12.54 -15.52 1.29
C ILE A 70 13.30 -15.74 2.60
N GLY A 71 14.63 -15.83 2.47
CA GLY A 71 15.55 -16.01 3.59
C GLY A 71 16.05 -17.46 3.72
N PRO A 72 17.08 -17.70 4.55
CA PRO A 72 17.70 -19.02 4.68
C PRO A 72 16.75 -20.07 5.27
N ASP A 73 15.78 -19.65 6.08
CA ASP A 73 14.78 -20.50 6.72
C ASP A 73 13.36 -20.32 6.11
N CYS A 74 13.25 -19.55 5.02
CA CYS A 74 11.96 -19.20 4.37
C CYS A 74 10.90 -18.67 5.35
N ASP A 75 11.34 -17.85 6.29
CA ASP A 75 10.54 -17.30 7.38
C ASP A 75 10.19 -15.81 7.17
N ALA A 76 10.82 -15.16 6.20
CA ALA A 76 10.54 -13.78 5.83
C ALA A 76 9.63 -13.74 4.60
N ILE A 77 8.59 -12.90 4.66
CA ILE A 77 7.67 -12.66 3.55
C ILE A 77 8.32 -11.73 2.51
N ASP A 78 8.21 -12.07 1.24
CA ASP A 78 8.60 -11.22 0.12
C ASP A 78 7.40 -10.38 -0.34
N CYS A 79 7.57 -9.06 -0.32
CA CYS A 79 6.53 -8.10 -0.70
C CYS A 79 6.66 -7.63 -2.15
N ASN A 80 7.35 -8.39 -3.01
CA ASN A 80 7.57 -8.10 -4.43
C ASN A 80 8.18 -6.71 -4.71
N GLY A 81 8.89 -6.14 -3.73
CA GLY A 81 9.45 -4.77 -3.82
C GLY A 81 8.43 -3.63 -3.80
N HIS A 82 7.15 -3.92 -3.54
CA HIS A 82 6.06 -2.94 -3.50
C HIS A 82 5.55 -2.66 -2.08
N GLY A 83 6.33 -3.00 -1.06
CA GLY A 83 5.94 -2.81 0.33
C GLY A 83 7.05 -3.16 1.32
N ALA A 84 6.75 -2.94 2.60
CA ALA A 84 7.63 -3.30 3.71
C ALA A 84 7.07 -4.52 4.46
N PRO A 85 7.90 -5.52 4.80
CA PRO A 85 7.46 -6.70 5.54
C PRO A 85 7.15 -6.35 7.00
N ASN A 86 6.05 -6.90 7.53
CA ASN A 86 5.74 -6.87 8.95
C ASN A 86 5.96 -8.26 9.56
N TYR A 87 7.05 -8.40 10.33
CA TYR A 87 7.50 -9.68 10.88
C TYR A 87 6.58 -10.24 11.98
N ASP A 88 5.80 -9.40 12.67
CA ASP A 88 4.93 -9.85 13.78
C ASP A 88 3.65 -10.52 13.27
N LEU A 89 3.12 -10.03 12.15
CA LEU A 89 1.86 -10.48 11.55
C LEU A 89 2.06 -11.36 10.31
N THR A 90 3.32 -11.58 9.89
CA THR A 90 3.66 -12.30 8.65
C THR A 90 2.87 -11.76 7.44
N SER A 91 2.83 -10.45 7.30
CA SER A 91 2.05 -9.75 6.28
C SER A 91 2.82 -8.58 5.70
N CYS A 92 2.63 -8.30 4.42
CA CYS A 92 3.23 -7.13 3.80
C CYS A 92 2.41 -5.86 4.03
N LYS A 93 3.08 -4.75 4.35
CA LYS A 93 2.50 -3.41 4.28
C LYS A 93 2.75 -2.84 2.90
N CYS A 94 1.78 -2.99 2.01
CA CYS A 94 1.88 -2.55 0.63
C CYS A 94 1.84 -1.03 0.49
N GLU A 95 2.65 -0.51 -0.44
CA GLU A 95 2.55 0.85 -0.92
C GLU A 95 1.37 0.96 -1.89
N LYS A 96 0.61 2.05 -1.80
CA LYS A 96 -0.50 2.26 -2.75
C LYS A 96 0.07 2.49 -4.15
N PRO A 97 -0.53 1.90 -5.20
CA PRO A 97 -1.84 1.25 -5.25
C PRO A 97 -1.80 -0.31 -5.18
N TYR A 98 -0.71 -0.89 -4.68
CA TYR A 98 -0.55 -2.34 -4.59
C TYR A 98 -1.30 -2.92 -3.39
N SER A 99 -1.77 -4.16 -3.53
CA SER A 99 -2.50 -4.91 -2.50
C SER A 99 -2.24 -6.41 -2.63
N GLY A 100 -2.85 -7.22 -1.78
CA GLY A 100 -2.61 -8.67 -1.71
C GLY A 100 -1.72 -9.03 -0.52
N GLN A 101 -1.51 -10.31 -0.30
CA GLN A 101 -0.70 -10.78 0.84
C GLN A 101 0.79 -10.46 0.65
N PHE A 102 1.26 -10.47 -0.61
CA PHE A 102 2.64 -10.22 -1.03
C PHE A 102 2.77 -8.95 -1.88
N CYS A 103 1.75 -8.08 -1.87
CA CYS A 103 1.69 -6.84 -2.69
C CYS A 103 1.79 -7.07 -4.20
N GLU A 104 1.31 -8.22 -4.66
CA GLU A 104 1.35 -8.69 -6.04
C GLU A 104 0.18 -8.16 -6.89
N THR A 105 -0.94 -7.81 -6.25
CA THR A 105 -2.17 -7.41 -6.95
C THR A 105 -2.28 -5.90 -7.08
N PHE A 106 -2.71 -5.45 -8.25
CA PHE A 106 -2.92 -4.04 -8.56
C PHE A 106 -4.41 -3.72 -8.53
N VAL A 107 -4.87 -2.94 -7.54
CA VAL A 107 -6.29 -2.62 -7.40
C VAL A 107 -6.61 -1.39 -8.24
N THR A 108 -7.15 -1.63 -9.44
CA THR A 108 -7.50 -0.55 -10.39
C THR A 108 -8.54 0.41 -9.85
N LYS A 109 -9.48 -0.07 -9.02
CA LYS A 109 -10.44 0.77 -8.29
C LYS A 109 -9.73 1.79 -7.38
N ASP A 110 -8.66 1.37 -6.72
CA ASP A 110 -7.92 2.24 -5.81
C ASP A 110 -7.09 3.26 -6.54
N ILE A 111 -6.67 3.01 -7.79
CA ILE A 111 -5.98 4.00 -8.64
C ILE A 111 -6.93 5.13 -8.98
N TYR A 112 -8.11 4.81 -9.52
CA TYR A 112 -9.07 5.83 -9.89
C TYR A 112 -9.54 6.59 -8.65
N SER A 113 -9.79 5.92 -7.54
CA SER A 113 -10.08 6.58 -6.25
C SER A 113 -8.93 7.47 -5.76
N TYR A 114 -7.69 6.96 -5.77
CA TYR A 114 -6.49 7.67 -5.31
C TYR A 114 -6.17 8.89 -6.18
N TYR A 115 -6.10 8.72 -7.49
CA TYR A 115 -5.86 9.82 -8.41
C TYR A 115 -7.04 10.79 -8.47
N ASN A 116 -8.29 10.33 -8.40
CA ASN A 116 -9.45 11.22 -8.34
C ASN A 116 -9.44 12.06 -7.06
N ASN A 117 -9.06 11.50 -5.91
CA ASN A 117 -8.96 12.26 -4.66
C ASN A 117 -7.80 13.29 -4.70
N ILE A 118 -6.65 12.92 -5.28
CA ILE A 118 -5.53 13.87 -5.44
C ILE A 118 -5.88 14.98 -6.45
N VAL A 119 -6.51 14.60 -7.57
CA VAL A 119 -6.95 15.53 -8.62
C VAL A 119 -8.10 16.42 -8.13
N SER A 120 -9.00 15.93 -7.26
CA SER A 120 -10.06 16.74 -6.66
C SER A 120 -9.49 17.77 -5.67
N GLN A 121 -8.52 17.37 -4.84
CA GLN A 121 -7.80 18.29 -3.97
C GLN A 121 -7.03 19.37 -4.74
N THR A 122 -6.35 18.99 -5.82
CA THR A 122 -5.63 19.96 -6.68
C THR A 122 -6.58 20.80 -7.55
N GLY A 123 -7.72 20.27 -7.96
CA GLY A 123 -8.77 20.99 -8.68
C GLY A 123 -9.39 22.12 -7.86
N ALA A 124 -9.62 21.90 -6.56
CA ALA A 124 -10.10 22.93 -5.65
C ALA A 124 -9.12 24.11 -5.52
N LEU A 125 -7.81 23.85 -5.49
CA LEU A 125 -6.78 24.89 -5.48
C LEU A 125 -6.76 25.69 -6.78
N GLY A 126 -6.96 25.02 -7.93
CA GLY A 126 -7.12 25.70 -9.22
C GLY A 126 -8.28 26.69 -9.22
N VAL A 127 -9.45 26.27 -8.72
CA VAL A 127 -10.64 27.12 -8.60
C VAL A 127 -10.42 28.31 -7.67
N LEU A 128 -9.77 28.10 -6.52
CA LEU A 128 -9.41 29.18 -5.58
C LEU A 128 -8.43 30.20 -6.18
N SER A 129 -7.57 29.78 -7.11
CA SER A 129 -6.64 30.69 -7.80
C SER A 129 -7.28 31.45 -8.96
N CYS A 130 -8.20 30.82 -9.70
CA CYS A 130 -8.84 31.43 -10.88
C CYS A 130 -9.99 32.38 -10.53
N ILE A 131 -10.77 32.11 -9.47
CA ILE A 131 -11.90 32.96 -9.07
C ILE A 131 -11.46 34.40 -8.74
N PRO A 132 -10.40 34.67 -7.96
CA PRO A 132 -9.93 36.02 -7.68
C PRO A 132 -9.50 36.77 -8.95
N LEU A 133 -8.80 36.09 -9.86
CA LEU A 133 -8.37 36.66 -11.14
C LEU A 133 -9.56 37.00 -12.05
N LEU A 134 -10.59 36.16 -12.08
CA LEU A 134 -11.82 36.42 -12.82
C LEU A 134 -12.63 37.57 -12.20
N LEU A 135 -12.64 37.73 -10.88
CA LEU A 135 -13.29 38.86 -10.20
C LEU A 135 -12.57 40.18 -10.48
N ILE A 136 -11.24 40.18 -10.54
CA ILE A 136 -10.45 41.36 -10.92
C ILE A 136 -10.72 41.72 -12.40
N TYR A 137 -10.68 40.73 -13.30
CA TYR A 137 -11.01 40.93 -14.72
C TYR A 137 -12.45 41.42 -14.92
N ALA A 138 -13.44 40.84 -14.24
CA ALA A 138 -14.84 41.23 -14.35
C ALA A 138 -15.07 42.67 -13.84
N ARG A 139 -14.36 43.09 -12.79
CA ARG A 139 -14.43 44.45 -12.25
C ARG A 139 -13.89 45.48 -13.24
N GLU A 140 -12.78 45.18 -13.92
CA GLU A 140 -12.23 46.06 -14.97
C GLU A 140 -13.09 46.04 -16.25
N CYS A 141 -13.72 44.90 -16.58
CA CYS A 141 -14.59 44.76 -17.75
C CYS A 141 -15.93 45.51 -17.61
N PHE A 142 -16.48 45.59 -16.39
CA PHE A 142 -17.72 46.33 -16.09
C PHE A 142 -17.59 47.85 -16.35
N GLN A 143 -16.38 48.41 -16.29
CA GLN A 143 -16.13 49.83 -16.56
C GLN A 143 -16.06 50.17 -18.07
N LEU A 144 -15.84 49.17 -18.94
CA LEU A 144 -15.57 49.32 -20.37
C LEU A 144 -16.71 48.86 -21.29
N GLY A 145 -17.83 48.37 -20.75
CA GLY A 145 -19.01 48.05 -21.54
C GLY A 145 -18.84 46.88 -22.51
N CYS A 146 -17.94 45.93 -22.23
CA CYS A 146 -17.73 44.76 -23.07
C CYS A 146 -18.80 43.68 -22.77
N ASP A 147 -19.41 43.15 -23.83
CA ASP A 147 -20.48 42.16 -23.78
C ASP A 147 -20.15 40.92 -22.91
N ILE A 148 -21.12 40.53 -22.09
CA ILE A 148 -21.14 39.38 -21.15
C ILE A 148 -20.91 38.00 -21.82
N LEU A 149 -20.84 37.94 -23.16
CA LEU A 149 -20.76 36.72 -23.96
C LEU A 149 -19.43 35.93 -23.88
N ILE A 150 -18.35 36.52 -23.33
CA ILE A 150 -17.04 35.86 -23.26
C ILE A 150 -17.00 34.80 -22.13
N LEU A 151 -17.73 35.00 -21.03
CA LEU A 151 -17.70 34.08 -19.89
C LEU A 151 -18.45 32.76 -20.13
N GLN A 152 -19.47 32.76 -20.99
CA GLN A 152 -20.31 31.58 -21.23
C GLN A 152 -19.64 30.53 -22.13
N ASN A 153 -18.62 30.92 -22.90
CA ASN A 153 -17.92 30.04 -23.84
C ASN A 153 -16.59 29.47 -23.32
N MET A 154 -16.02 30.02 -22.24
CA MET A 154 -14.72 29.56 -21.72
C MET A 154 -14.82 28.28 -20.87
N PHE A 155 -15.92 28.12 -20.11
CA PHE A 155 -16.15 26.92 -19.29
C PHE A 155 -16.26 25.59 -20.08
N PRO A 156 -17.06 25.48 -21.16
CA PRO A 156 -17.25 24.22 -21.88
C PRO A 156 -16.04 23.77 -22.73
N VAL A 157 -15.09 24.67 -22.97
CA VAL A 157 -13.84 24.35 -23.70
C VAL A 157 -12.84 23.68 -22.76
N CYS A 158 -12.67 24.20 -21.54
CA CYS A 158 -11.79 23.61 -20.53
C CYS A 158 -12.21 22.20 -20.12
N ASP A 159 -13.53 21.95 -19.97
CA ASP A 159 -14.04 20.60 -19.64
C ASP A 159 -13.74 19.58 -20.74
N ARG A 160 -13.91 19.98 -22.01
CA ARG A 160 -13.56 19.12 -23.16
C ARG A 160 -12.08 18.79 -23.22
N PHE A 161 -11.19 19.77 -22.97
CA PHE A 161 -9.75 19.52 -22.94
C PHE A 161 -9.32 18.68 -21.73
N ALA A 162 -9.98 18.84 -20.58
CA ALA A 162 -9.71 18.01 -19.39
C ALA A 162 -10.09 16.55 -19.62
N LYS A 163 -11.29 16.28 -20.17
CA LYS A 163 -11.75 14.92 -20.52
C LYS A 163 -10.86 14.25 -21.57
N ARG A 164 -10.37 15.01 -22.55
CA ARG A 164 -9.43 14.50 -23.56
C ARG A 164 -8.10 14.07 -22.94
N ARG A 165 -7.52 14.86 -22.04
CA ARG A 165 -6.29 14.50 -21.31
C ARG A 165 -6.48 13.33 -20.35
N GLN A 166 -7.67 13.18 -19.77
CA GLN A 166 -8.00 12.00 -18.97
C GLN A 166 -8.03 10.74 -19.85
N ARG A 167 -8.71 10.78 -21.01
CA ARG A 167 -8.73 9.68 -21.98
C ARG A 167 -7.32 9.29 -22.44
N GLU A 168 -6.51 10.25 -22.86
CA GLU A 168 -5.13 9.99 -23.33
C GLU A 168 -4.22 9.37 -22.24
N ARG A 169 -4.41 9.74 -20.97
CA ARG A 169 -3.68 9.14 -19.84
C ARG A 169 -4.12 7.72 -19.56
N VAL A 170 -5.43 7.45 -19.61
CA VAL A 170 -5.99 6.11 -19.44
C VAL A 170 -5.54 5.19 -20.58
N GLU A 171 -5.62 5.65 -21.83
CA GLU A 171 -5.16 4.89 -23.01
C GLU A 171 -3.67 4.55 -22.92
N LYS A 172 -2.80 5.51 -22.56
CA LYS A 172 -1.36 5.28 -22.39
C LYS A 172 -1.08 4.30 -21.25
N HIS A 173 -1.84 4.35 -20.16
CA HIS A 173 -1.67 3.46 -19.02
C HIS A 173 -2.13 2.03 -19.34
N LEU A 174 -3.26 1.86 -20.03
CA LEU A 174 -3.78 0.57 -20.48
C LEU A 174 -2.84 -0.11 -21.50
N THR A 175 -2.27 0.67 -22.42
CA THR A 175 -1.30 0.14 -23.40
C THR A 175 -0.02 -0.34 -22.74
N GLY A 176 0.39 0.25 -21.61
CA GLY A 176 1.60 -0.14 -20.87
C GLY A 176 1.40 -1.30 -19.87
N THR A 177 0.16 -1.58 -19.43
CA THR A 177 -0.12 -2.56 -18.36
C THR A 177 -0.90 -3.79 -18.82
N MET A 178 -1.72 -3.71 -19.87
CA MET A 178 -2.57 -4.82 -20.31
C MET A 178 -2.28 -5.36 -21.72
N ILE A 179 -1.47 -4.67 -22.53
CA ILE A 179 -1.17 -5.09 -23.92
C ILE A 179 0.35 -5.16 -24.12
N THR A 180 0.93 -6.35 -23.95
CA THR A 180 2.34 -6.65 -24.24
C THR A 180 2.64 -6.84 -25.73
N HIS A 181 1.62 -6.75 -26.61
CA HIS A 181 1.79 -6.88 -28.06
C HIS A 181 1.43 -5.58 -28.81
N PRO A 182 2.37 -4.98 -29.56
CA PRO A 182 2.24 -3.62 -30.11
C PRO A 182 1.21 -3.44 -31.24
N GLU A 183 0.43 -4.46 -31.61
CA GLU A 183 -0.49 -4.43 -32.76
C GLU A 183 -1.98 -4.39 -32.41
N LYS A 184 -2.38 -4.47 -31.14
CA LYS A 184 -3.81 -4.32 -30.77
C LYS A 184 -4.11 -2.91 -30.30
N SER A 185 -4.83 -2.17 -31.14
CA SER A 185 -5.37 -0.85 -30.78
C SER A 185 -6.40 -0.98 -29.65
N VAL A 186 -6.33 -0.04 -28.70
CA VAL A 186 -7.25 0.07 -27.57
C VAL A 186 -8.68 0.25 -28.09
N ASN A 187 -9.59 -0.67 -27.75
CA ASN A 187 -10.99 -0.56 -28.15
C ASN A 187 -11.65 0.62 -27.41
N ARG A 188 -12.08 1.64 -28.17
CA ARG A 188 -12.69 2.86 -27.67
C ARG A 188 -13.97 2.62 -26.87
N GLU A 189 -14.70 1.54 -27.15
CA GLU A 189 -15.93 1.17 -26.43
C GLU A 189 -15.64 0.75 -24.99
N VAL A 190 -14.52 0.05 -24.76
CA VAL A 190 -14.10 -0.34 -23.40
C VAL A 190 -13.69 0.88 -22.60
N VAL A 191 -13.00 1.84 -23.22
CA VAL A 191 -12.62 3.10 -22.57
C VAL A 191 -13.85 3.93 -22.21
N ASP A 192 -14.86 3.98 -23.07
CA ASP A 192 -16.10 4.72 -22.81
C ASP A 192 -16.93 4.06 -21.69
N SER A 193 -16.99 2.72 -21.66
CA SER A 193 -17.64 1.97 -20.58
C SER A 193 -16.97 2.18 -19.22
N LEU A 194 -15.64 2.32 -19.16
CA LEU A 194 -14.92 2.62 -17.92
C LEU A 194 -15.08 4.07 -17.44
N LEU A 195 -15.41 5.00 -18.36
CA LEU A 195 -15.60 6.42 -18.05
C LEU A 195 -17.05 6.76 -17.67
N HIS A 196 -18.02 5.96 -18.11
CA HIS A 196 -19.46 6.26 -17.99
C HIS A 196 -20.29 5.10 -17.39
N GLY A 197 -19.69 3.96 -17.04
CA GLY A 197 -20.38 2.70 -16.74
C GLY A 197 -20.93 2.50 -15.32
N GLU A 198 -21.14 3.53 -14.51
CA GLU A 198 -21.87 3.41 -13.24
C GLU A 198 -22.99 4.44 -13.10
N GLU A 199 -23.77 4.65 -14.17
CA GLU A 199 -25.14 5.15 -14.05
C GLU A 199 -26.13 4.01 -14.30
N GLN A 200 -26.28 3.13 -13.30
CA GLN A 200 -27.49 2.31 -13.08
C GLN A 200 -27.63 1.97 -11.60
#